data_AF-A0A536SBR5-F1
#
_entry.id   AF-A0A536SBR5-F1
#
_cell.length_a   1.000
_cell.length_b   1.000
_cell.length_c   1.000
_cell.angle_alpha   90.00
_cell.angle_beta   90.00
_cell.angle_gamma   90.00
#
_symmetry.space_group_name_H-M   'P 1'
#
loop_
_entity.id
_entity.type
_entity.pdbx_description
1 polymer ?
#
loop_
_entity_poly.entity_id
_entity_poly.type
_entity_poly.pdbx_seq_one_letter_code
_entity_poly.pdbx_strand_id
1 'polypeptide(L)'
;MKFSRRVMAALGSTLLLACIGACATAGTTPVSQPHIRTVFIILMENKNWLQIAGSSSAPYINNTLLPMASHAELYFNPPLVHPSLPNYLWLEAGTNFGIFNDDPPSANHQSTTSHLVSLLQKSGISWKTYQENISGADCPLVSNGLYAVKHNPFV
;
A
#
# COMPACT_ATOMS: atom_id res chain seq x y z
N MET A 1 -29.77 1.76 76.26
CA MET A 1 -30.15 0.46 76.88
C MET A 1 -30.35 -0.55 75.73
N LYS A 2 -29.64 -1.70 75.73
CA LYS A 2 -30.19 -3.08 75.96
C LYS A 2 -31.23 -3.53 74.90
N PHE A 3 -31.30 -4.72 74.27
CA PHE A 3 -30.55 -6.00 74.08
C PHE A 3 -30.93 -6.48 72.63
N SER A 4 -30.29 -7.41 71.88
CA SER A 4 -28.95 -8.03 71.85
C SER A 4 -28.83 -8.99 70.62
N ARG A 5 -27.78 -9.82 70.57
CA ARG A 5 -27.41 -10.83 69.55
C ARG A 5 -28.48 -11.92 69.28
N ARG A 6 -28.47 -12.47 68.05
CA ARG A 6 -28.42 -13.93 67.81
C ARG A 6 -27.42 -14.29 66.71
N VAL A 7 -26.85 -15.49 66.84
CA VAL A 7 -25.82 -16.09 65.99
C VAL A 7 -26.45 -17.22 65.20
N MET A 8 -26.01 -17.45 63.97
CA MET A 8 -25.96 -18.82 63.41
C MET A 8 -24.77 -18.93 62.46
N ALA A 9 -23.92 -19.92 62.72
CA ALA A 9 -22.79 -20.28 61.87
C ALA A 9 -23.22 -21.39 60.90
N ALA A 10 -22.62 -21.42 59.72
CA ALA A 10 -22.65 -22.57 58.82
C ALA A 10 -21.26 -22.74 58.20
N LEU A 11 -20.50 -23.73 58.67
CA LEU A 11 -19.27 -24.15 58.01
C LEU A 11 -19.62 -25.04 56.81
N GLY A 12 -19.62 -24.45 55.61
CA GLY A 12 -19.68 -25.19 54.35
C GLY A 12 -18.28 -25.48 53.84
N SER A 13 -17.75 -26.68 54.11
CA SER A 13 -16.51 -27.14 53.51
C SER A 13 -16.78 -27.63 52.08
N THR A 14 -16.33 -26.86 51.07
CA THR A 14 -16.41 -27.26 49.67
C THR A 14 -15.02 -27.61 49.14
N LEU A 15 -14.84 -28.88 48.80
CA LEU A 15 -13.60 -29.41 48.25
C LEU A 15 -13.41 -28.87 46.82
N LEU A 16 -12.50 -27.92 46.62
CA LEU A 16 -12.21 -27.35 45.31
C LEU A 16 -11.41 -28.36 44.48
N LEU A 17 -12.09 -29.10 43.59
CA LEU A 17 -11.44 -30.03 42.68
C LEU A 17 -10.75 -29.24 41.55
N ALA A 18 -9.45 -28.97 41.71
CA ALA A 18 -8.66 -28.27 40.71
C ALA A 18 -8.40 -29.18 39.49
N CYS A 19 -9.33 -29.18 38.53
CA CYS A 19 -9.09 -29.73 37.20
C CYS A 19 -8.05 -28.87 36.48
N ILE A 20 -6.76 -29.23 36.65
CA ILE A 20 -5.66 -28.70 35.83
C ILE A 20 -5.79 -29.30 34.44
N GLY A 21 -6.74 -28.77 33.66
CA GLY A 21 -6.84 -29.02 32.24
C GLY A 21 -5.61 -28.42 31.57
N ALA A 22 -4.69 -29.27 31.12
CA ALA A 22 -3.57 -28.85 30.30
C ALA A 22 -4.12 -28.25 29.00
N CYS A 23 -4.22 -26.92 28.96
CA CYS A 23 -4.47 -26.20 27.72
C CYS A 23 -3.24 -26.43 26.83
N ALA A 24 -3.34 -27.37 25.90
CA ALA A 24 -2.34 -27.58 24.87
C ALA A 24 -2.33 -26.31 24.02
N THR A 25 -1.39 -25.41 24.31
CA THR A 25 -1.08 -24.27 23.45
C THR A 25 -0.70 -24.82 22.10
N ALA A 26 -1.63 -24.77 21.14
CA ALA A 26 -1.36 -25.16 19.77
C ALA A 26 -0.19 -24.28 19.30
N GLY A 27 0.98 -24.90 19.15
CA GLY A 27 2.17 -24.20 18.69
C GLY A 27 1.91 -23.72 17.28
N THR A 28 1.58 -22.44 17.13
CA THR A 28 1.43 -21.81 15.83
C THR A 28 2.82 -21.74 15.20
N THR A 29 3.20 -22.80 14.48
CA THR A 29 4.41 -22.84 13.69
C THR A 29 4.41 -21.59 12.80
N PRO A 30 5.40 -20.68 12.92
CA PRO A 30 5.43 -19.48 12.11
C PRO A 30 5.44 -19.89 10.64
N VAL A 31 4.36 -19.58 9.93
CA VAL A 31 4.33 -19.75 8.47
C VAL A 31 5.32 -18.74 7.92
N SER A 32 6.50 -19.23 7.55
CA SER A 32 7.53 -18.44 6.88
C SER A 32 6.99 -18.02 5.53
N GLN A 33 6.36 -16.85 5.48
CA GLN A 33 5.90 -16.23 4.25
C GLN A 33 7.14 -15.98 3.38
N PRO A 34 7.17 -16.43 2.11
CA PRO A 34 8.30 -16.19 1.25
C PRO A 34 8.53 -14.68 1.12
N HIS A 35 9.73 -14.22 1.51
CA HIS A 35 10.09 -12.82 1.42
C HIS A 35 9.90 -12.29 -0.01
N ILE A 36 9.20 -11.17 -0.14
CA ILE A 36 9.03 -10.46 -1.42
C ILE A 36 10.41 -10.06 -1.93
N ARG A 37 10.81 -10.57 -3.11
CA ARG A 37 12.13 -10.30 -3.72
C ARG A 37 12.10 -9.22 -4.77
N THR A 38 11.01 -9.12 -5.52
CA THR A 38 10.85 -8.20 -6.65
C THR A 38 9.41 -7.76 -6.70
N VAL A 39 9.19 -6.45 -6.84
CA VAL A 39 7.88 -5.84 -7.06
C VAL A 39 7.93 -5.16 -8.42
N PHE A 40 6.94 -5.44 -9.26
CA PHE A 40 6.72 -4.71 -10.51
C PHE A 40 5.46 -3.87 -10.33
N ILE A 41 5.58 -2.56 -10.57
CA ILE A 41 4.44 -1.64 -10.63
C ILE A 41 4.25 -1.29 -12.10
N ILE A 42 3.07 -1.60 -12.65
CA ILE A 42 2.71 -1.29 -14.02
C ILE A 42 1.53 -0.31 -13.95
N LEU A 43 1.76 0.92 -14.40
CA LEU A 43 0.75 1.98 -14.38
C LEU A 43 0.02 2.01 -15.73
N MET A 44 -1.30 2.07 -15.69
CA MET A 44 -2.14 2.25 -16.87
C MET A 44 -2.68 3.68 -16.91
N GLU A 45 -2.55 4.35 -18.05
CA GLU A 45 -2.96 5.75 -18.18
C GLU A 45 -4.49 5.90 -18.20
N ASN A 46 -5.02 6.66 -17.22
CA ASN A 46 -6.37 7.21 -17.16
C ASN A 46 -7.52 6.24 -17.51
N LYS A 47 -7.60 5.10 -16.81
CA LYS A 47 -8.75 4.18 -16.90
C LYS A 47 -9.44 4.02 -15.54
N ASN A 48 -10.74 4.33 -15.49
CA ASN A 48 -11.57 4.00 -14.35
C ASN A 48 -11.81 2.48 -14.29
N TRP A 49 -12.00 1.92 -13.09
CA TRP A 49 -12.32 0.50 -12.89
C TRP A 49 -13.49 0.03 -13.75
N LEU A 50 -14.57 0.82 -13.83
CA LEU A 50 -15.76 0.54 -14.63
C LEU A 50 -15.52 0.49 -16.15
N GLN A 51 -14.37 0.96 -16.65
CA GLN A 51 -13.97 0.85 -18.06
C GLN A 51 -13.10 -0.39 -18.33
N ILE A 52 -12.63 -1.06 -17.27
CA ILE A 52 -11.76 -2.24 -17.32
C ILE A 52 -12.53 -3.50 -16.91
N ALA A 53 -13.24 -3.49 -15.78
CA ALA A 53 -13.97 -4.65 -15.28
C ALA A 53 -15.06 -5.10 -16.27
N GLY A 54 -15.02 -6.38 -16.66
CA GLY A 54 -15.89 -6.96 -17.70
C GLY A 54 -15.61 -6.51 -19.14
N SER A 55 -14.62 -5.63 -19.37
CA SER A 55 -14.34 -5.03 -20.67
C SER A 55 -13.61 -5.99 -21.61
N SER A 56 -14.21 -6.27 -22.77
CA SER A 56 -13.58 -7.07 -23.84
C SER A 56 -12.34 -6.41 -24.45
N SER A 57 -12.15 -5.11 -24.25
CA SER A 57 -10.93 -4.37 -24.62
C SER A 57 -9.74 -4.60 -23.67
N ALA A 58 -9.96 -5.26 -22.53
CA ALA A 58 -8.93 -5.60 -21.55
C ALA A 58 -8.95 -7.12 -21.21
N PRO A 59 -8.81 -8.02 -22.20
CA PRO A 59 -9.08 -9.45 -22.01
C PRO A 59 -8.08 -10.12 -21.08
N TYR A 60 -6.80 -9.72 -21.10
CA TYR A 60 -5.77 -10.27 -20.20
C TYR A 60 -6.00 -9.89 -18.73
N ILE A 61 -6.46 -8.66 -18.47
CA ILE A 61 -6.80 -8.22 -17.11
C ILE A 61 -7.98 -9.05 -16.60
N ASN A 62 -9.08 -9.06 -17.34
CA ASN A 62 -10.31 -9.72 -16.90
C ASN A 62 -10.22 -11.25 -16.83
N ASN A 63 -9.58 -11.89 -17.81
CA ASN A 63 -9.60 -13.36 -17.93
C ASN A 63 -8.35 -14.04 -17.37
N THR A 64 -7.34 -13.29 -16.94
CA THR A 64 -6.09 -13.86 -16.40
C THR A 64 -5.69 -13.22 -15.07
N LEU A 65 -5.56 -11.89 -15.00
CA LEU A 65 -5.08 -11.24 -13.77
C LEU A 65 -6.12 -11.23 -12.64
N LEU A 66 -7.36 -10.81 -12.91
CA LEU A 66 -8.40 -10.71 -11.87
C LEU A 66 -8.76 -12.06 -11.22
N PRO A 67 -8.81 -13.21 -11.94
CA PRO A 67 -9.06 -14.52 -11.32
C PRO A 67 -7.90 -15.06 -10.45
N MET A 68 -6.68 -14.55 -10.60
CA MET A 68 -5.49 -15.09 -9.93
C MET A 68 -4.82 -14.15 -8.91
N ALA A 69 -5.34 -12.94 -8.74
CA ALA A 69 -4.77 -11.90 -7.88
C ALA A 69 -5.85 -11.16 -7.09
N SER A 70 -5.47 -10.62 -5.92
CA SER A 70 -6.30 -9.68 -5.17
C SER A 70 -6.39 -8.34 -5.88
N HIS A 71 -7.57 -7.73 -5.89
CA HIS A 71 -7.82 -6.38 -6.42
C HIS A 71 -8.48 -5.49 -5.36
N ALA A 72 -8.34 -4.18 -5.50
CA ALA A 72 -8.88 -3.19 -4.57
C ALA A 72 -9.93 -2.31 -5.28
N GLU A 73 -11.21 -2.67 -5.16
CA GLU A 73 -12.31 -1.95 -5.84
C GLU A 73 -12.67 -0.61 -5.16
N LEU A 74 -12.18 -0.38 -3.93
CA LEU A 74 -12.33 0.87 -3.18
C LEU A 74 -11.03 1.71 -3.19
N TYR A 75 -10.23 1.58 -4.26
CA TYR A 75 -9.08 2.45 -4.49
C TYR A 75 -9.53 3.80 -5.07
N PHE A 76 -9.04 4.89 -4.49
CA PHE A 76 -9.28 6.26 -4.96
C PHE A 76 -8.04 7.12 -4.78
N ASN A 77 -7.84 8.06 -5.70
CA ASN A 77 -6.83 9.11 -5.55
C ASN A 77 -7.23 10.05 -4.41
N PRO A 78 -6.29 10.70 -3.72
CA PRO A 78 -6.64 11.69 -2.70
C PRO A 78 -7.51 12.82 -3.31
N PRO A 79 -8.47 13.38 -2.57
CA PRO A 79 -9.39 14.37 -3.12
C PRO A 79 -8.66 15.56 -3.77
N LEU A 80 -9.15 15.98 -4.93
CA LEU A 80 -8.61 17.09 -5.73
C LEU A 80 -7.19 16.87 -6.31
N VAL A 81 -6.62 15.67 -6.22
CA VAL A 81 -5.32 15.33 -6.83
C VAL A 81 -5.50 14.94 -8.29
N HIS A 82 -5.61 15.96 -9.16
CA HIS A 82 -5.47 15.87 -10.61
C HIS A 82 -4.74 17.14 -11.10
N PRO A 83 -3.98 17.14 -12.21
CA PRO A 83 -3.86 16.15 -13.29
C PRO A 83 -2.86 15.00 -13.01
N SER A 84 -2.09 14.50 -14.00
CA SER A 84 -1.28 13.28 -13.86
C SER A 84 -0.15 13.45 -12.84
N LEU A 85 0.68 14.50 -12.98
CA LEU A 85 1.89 14.69 -12.15
C LEU A 85 1.63 14.60 -10.63
N PRO A 86 0.61 15.28 -10.06
CA PRO A 86 0.26 15.14 -8.64
C PRO A 86 0.01 13.70 -8.18
N ASN A 87 -0.52 12.82 -9.05
CA ASN A 87 -0.75 11.41 -8.73
C ASN A 87 0.55 10.58 -8.71
N TYR A 88 1.47 10.85 -9.64
CA TYR A 88 2.79 10.21 -9.65
C TYR A 88 3.64 10.63 -8.44
N LEU A 89 3.55 11.90 -8.02
CA LEU A 89 4.18 12.39 -6.79
C LEU A 89 3.59 11.72 -5.54
N TRP A 90 2.26 11.53 -5.48
CA TRP A 90 1.61 10.79 -4.40
C TRP A 90 2.04 9.32 -4.34
N LEU A 91 2.19 8.66 -5.48
CA LEU A 91 2.65 7.27 -5.56
C LEU A 91 4.08 7.11 -5.01
N GLU A 92 4.97 8.06 -5.31
CA GLU A 92 6.40 7.98 -4.98
C GLU A 92 6.73 8.54 -3.58
N ALA A 93 6.05 9.61 -3.15
CA ALA A 93 6.40 10.35 -1.93
C ALA A 93 5.26 10.47 -0.89
N GLY A 94 4.05 9.98 -1.19
CA GLY A 94 2.91 10.12 -0.28
C GLY A 94 2.40 11.57 -0.12
N THR A 95 2.71 12.45 -1.08
CA THR A 95 2.24 13.83 -1.14
C THR A 95 2.38 14.38 -2.57
N ASN A 96 1.63 15.42 -2.92
CA ASN A 96 1.81 16.20 -4.15
C ASN A 96 2.67 17.46 -3.95
N PHE A 97 3.20 17.72 -2.74
CA PHE A 97 3.97 18.93 -2.42
C PHE A 97 3.24 20.27 -2.66
N GLY A 98 1.91 20.24 -2.76
CA GLY A 98 1.11 21.42 -3.15
C GLY A 98 1.05 21.68 -4.66
N ILE A 99 1.54 20.77 -5.51
CA ILE A 99 1.44 20.84 -6.97
C ILE A 99 0.06 20.34 -7.42
N PHE A 100 -0.59 21.12 -8.29
CA PHE A 100 -1.94 20.83 -8.84
C PHE A 100 -1.99 20.98 -10.38
N ASN A 101 -0.83 20.89 -11.05
CA ASN A 101 -0.73 21.00 -12.51
C ASN A 101 0.27 19.96 -13.07
N ASP A 102 0.45 19.95 -14.39
CA ASP A 102 1.35 19.06 -15.13
C ASP A 102 2.65 19.80 -15.58
N ASP A 103 3.01 20.92 -14.96
CA ASP A 103 4.16 21.73 -15.38
C ASP A 103 5.48 20.94 -15.22
N PRO A 104 6.47 21.15 -16.10
CA PRO A 104 7.72 20.38 -16.10
C PRO A 104 8.57 20.62 -14.84
N PRO A 105 9.60 19.78 -14.60
CA PRO A 105 10.53 19.94 -13.48
C PRO A 105 11.12 21.35 -13.33
N SER A 106 11.30 22.12 -14.41
CA SER A 106 11.76 23.51 -14.33
C SER A 106 10.86 24.45 -13.51
N ALA A 107 9.60 24.07 -13.27
CA ALA A 107 8.67 24.77 -12.38
C ALA A 107 8.35 23.95 -11.11
N ASN A 108 8.26 22.62 -11.23
CA ASN A 108 7.74 21.72 -10.20
C ASN A 108 8.80 20.89 -9.44
N HIS A 109 10.11 21.07 -9.72
CA HIS A 109 11.18 20.27 -9.11
C HIS A 109 11.13 20.24 -7.57
N GLN A 110 11.38 19.06 -6.99
CA GLN A 110 11.40 18.80 -5.55
C GLN A 110 12.75 18.25 -5.12
N SER A 111 13.26 18.74 -3.97
CA SER A 111 14.58 18.37 -3.42
C SER A 111 14.50 17.45 -2.20
N THR A 112 13.34 16.82 -1.95
CA THR A 112 13.15 15.91 -0.80
C THR A 112 13.92 14.60 -0.97
N THR A 113 14.34 13.97 0.13
CA THR A 113 14.83 12.57 0.15
C THR A 113 13.92 11.63 0.97
N SER A 114 12.70 12.10 1.26
CA SER A 114 11.63 11.38 1.96
C SER A 114 10.63 10.85 0.94
N HIS A 115 11.09 9.95 0.07
CA HIS A 115 10.31 9.28 -0.98
C HIS A 115 10.81 7.84 -1.17
N LEU A 116 9.99 6.97 -1.78
CA LEU A 116 10.19 5.52 -1.83
C LEU A 116 11.57 5.13 -2.37
N VAL A 117 11.96 5.64 -3.53
CA VAL A 117 13.26 5.35 -4.17
C VAL A 117 14.45 5.74 -3.29
N SER A 118 14.39 6.90 -2.62
CA SER A 118 15.43 7.30 -1.66
C SER A 118 15.55 6.29 -0.51
N LEU A 119 14.43 5.73 -0.03
CA LEU A 119 14.42 4.71 1.02
C LEU A 119 14.95 3.35 0.52
N LEU A 120 14.60 2.94 -0.70
CA LEU A 120 15.13 1.74 -1.34
C LEU A 120 16.67 1.83 -1.50
N GLN A 121 17.18 2.96 -2.00
CA GLN A 121 18.61 3.23 -2.14
C GLN A 121 19.34 3.20 -0.79
N LYS A 122 18.80 3.88 0.24
CA LYS A 122 19.34 3.85 1.62
C LYS A 122 19.38 2.43 2.21
N SER A 123 18.49 1.55 1.75
CA SER A 123 18.40 0.14 2.18
C SER A 123 19.19 -0.83 1.28
N GLY A 124 19.92 -0.35 0.27
CA GLY A 124 20.64 -1.17 -0.69
C GLY A 124 19.76 -2.00 -1.64
N ILE A 125 18.47 -1.67 -1.75
CA ILE A 125 17.53 -2.35 -2.64
C ILE A 125 17.62 -1.72 -4.03
N SER A 126 17.92 -2.53 -5.03
CA SER A 126 17.95 -2.08 -6.42
C SER A 126 16.54 -1.77 -6.93
N TRP A 127 16.41 -0.69 -7.67
CA TRP A 127 15.17 -0.27 -8.33
C TRP A 127 15.49 0.14 -9.77
N LYS A 128 14.46 0.16 -10.62
CA LYS A 128 14.53 0.72 -11.97
C LYS A 128 13.14 1.14 -12.42
N THR A 129 13.05 2.27 -13.11
CA THR A 129 11.84 2.70 -13.82
C THR A 129 12.00 2.44 -15.32
N TYR A 130 10.88 2.23 -16.00
CA TYR A 130 10.76 2.18 -17.45
C TYR A 130 9.67 3.18 -17.84
N GLN A 131 9.99 4.08 -18.76
CA GLN A 131 9.10 5.15 -19.18
C GLN A 131 8.81 4.98 -20.68
N GLU A 132 7.60 5.28 -21.12
CA GLU A 132 7.23 5.14 -22.53
C GLU A 132 8.15 6.01 -23.41
N ASN A 133 8.77 5.42 -24.44
CA ASN A 133 9.63 6.10 -25.41
C ASN A 133 10.80 6.92 -24.81
N ILE A 134 11.25 6.63 -23.58
CA ILE A 134 12.51 7.18 -23.07
C ILE A 134 13.68 6.51 -23.80
N SER A 135 14.66 7.30 -24.27
CA SER A 135 15.82 6.76 -25.01
C SER A 135 16.73 5.90 -24.14
N GLY A 136 16.73 6.14 -22.82
CA GLY A 136 17.70 5.56 -21.88
C GLY A 136 19.13 6.08 -22.03
N ALA A 137 19.38 6.97 -23.01
CA ALA A 137 20.67 7.64 -23.20
C ALA A 137 20.80 8.91 -22.34
N ASP A 138 19.68 9.62 -22.14
CA ASP A 138 19.61 10.89 -21.44
C ASP A 138 18.49 10.89 -20.39
N CYS A 139 18.46 11.94 -19.56
CA CYS A 139 17.40 12.23 -18.60
C CYS A 139 16.52 13.38 -19.12
N PRO A 140 15.44 13.11 -19.90
CA PRO A 140 14.60 14.17 -20.48
C PRO A 140 13.71 14.87 -19.43
N LEU A 141 13.95 16.17 -19.25
CA LEU A 141 13.17 17.08 -18.40
C LEU A 141 11.96 17.71 -19.10
N VAL A 142 11.67 17.29 -20.34
CA VAL A 142 10.52 17.72 -21.15
C VAL A 142 9.95 16.54 -21.92
N SER A 143 8.64 16.58 -22.21
CA SER A 143 7.97 15.54 -23.01
C SER A 143 8.49 15.52 -24.45
N ASN A 144 8.62 14.33 -25.06
CA ASN A 144 9.07 14.15 -26.43
C ASN A 144 8.50 12.87 -27.06
N GLY A 145 7.79 12.98 -28.18
CA GLY A 145 7.07 11.85 -28.77
C GLY A 145 6.04 11.29 -27.80
N LEU A 146 6.14 9.99 -27.49
CA LEU A 146 5.30 9.33 -26.48
C LEU A 146 5.84 9.48 -25.04
N TYR A 147 7.06 10.01 -24.85
CA TYR A 147 7.56 10.26 -23.50
C TYR A 147 6.87 11.49 -22.90
N ALA A 148 6.21 11.32 -21.76
CA ALA A 148 5.57 12.38 -20.99
C ALA A 148 6.32 12.61 -19.67
N VAL A 149 6.99 13.77 -19.53
CA VAL A 149 7.80 14.06 -18.32
C VAL A 149 6.97 14.02 -17.03
N LYS A 150 5.70 14.44 -17.11
CA LYS A 150 4.72 14.40 -16.02
C LYS A 150 4.38 13.01 -15.48
N HIS A 151 4.79 11.93 -16.15
CA HIS A 151 4.62 10.53 -15.68
C HIS A 151 5.90 9.96 -15.04
N ASN A 152 6.95 10.79 -14.94
CA ASN A 152 8.23 10.42 -14.39
C ASN A 152 8.48 11.25 -13.10
N PRO A 153 8.15 10.72 -11.90
CA PRO A 153 8.37 11.44 -10.65
C PRO A 153 9.84 11.45 -10.19
N PHE A 154 10.76 10.97 -11.03
CA PHE A 154 12.18 10.77 -10.71
C PHE A 154 13.11 11.83 -11.35
N VAL A 155 12.55 12.94 -11.89
CA VAL A 155 13.25 13.99 -12.65
C VAL A 155 12.89 15.41 -12.23
#